data_AF-A0A943SPX3-F1
#
_entry.id   AF-A0A943SPX3-F1
#
_cell.length_a   1.000
_cell.length_b   1.000
_cell.length_c   1.000
_cell.angle_alpha   90.00
_cell.angle_beta   90.00
_cell.angle_gamma   90.00
#
_symmetry.space_group_name_H-M   'P 1'
#
loop_
_entity.id
_entity.type
_entity.pdbx_description
1 polymer ?
#
loop_
_entity_poly.entity_id
_entity_poly.type
_entity_poly.pdbx_seq_one_letter_code
_entity_poly.pdbx_strand_id
1 'polypeptide(L)'
;MSKEIYLQMKKQLRIWTTINIMIALIAIIGGILVIISKSRHIPFLLMTLGALTLMNQVLITPAFKAKKEAEEEHPEWKELSIKGVEIPVEDMQKGIIISAVALLTVIVGFFMFYRPVPKTDIGSEVISNNRDVESVTDESAEEPKEKSTTPSSVIDEDEFKTGQEIKESIESNSTSDKSSLDINKAHDIAEKAKQQNWLKVKE
;
A
#
# COMPACT_ATOMS: atom_id res chain seq x y z
N MET A 1 14.96 -36.81 3.98
CA MET A 1 14.10 -36.32 2.85
C MET A 1 14.17 -37.32 1.69
N SER A 2 13.18 -37.44 0.79
CA SER A 2 13.31 -38.30 -0.40
C SER A 2 13.94 -37.55 -1.58
N LYS A 3 14.65 -38.28 -2.46
CA LYS A 3 15.31 -37.73 -3.65
C LYS A 3 14.34 -36.98 -4.58
N GLU A 4 13.13 -37.51 -4.76
CA GLU A 4 12.10 -36.89 -5.60
C GLU A 4 11.66 -35.53 -5.05
N ILE A 5 11.35 -35.46 -3.75
CA ILE A 5 10.94 -34.22 -3.08
C ILE A 5 12.07 -33.18 -3.16
N TYR A 6 13.33 -33.62 -3.03
CA TYR A 6 14.48 -32.72 -3.20
C TYR A 6 14.53 -32.11 -4.60
N LEU A 7 14.33 -32.91 -5.65
CA LEU A 7 14.32 -32.40 -7.02
C LEU A 7 13.14 -31.49 -7.32
N GLN A 8 11.96 -31.81 -6.77
CA GLN A 8 10.77 -30.96 -6.84
C GLN A 8 11.05 -29.59 -6.25
N MET A 9 11.61 -29.55 -5.04
CA MET A 9 11.95 -28.32 -4.35
C MET A 9 13.04 -27.52 -5.07
N LYS A 10 14.07 -28.19 -5.63
CA LYS A 10 15.10 -27.55 -6.45
C LYS A 10 14.51 -26.89 -7.70
N LYS A 11 13.50 -27.50 -8.33
CA LYS A 11 12.77 -26.95 -9.46
C LYS A 11 11.87 -25.78 -9.05
N GLN A 12 11.09 -25.94 -7.97
CA GLN A 12 10.24 -24.89 -7.39
C GLN A 12 11.06 -23.65 -7.03
N LEU A 13 12.20 -23.82 -6.35
CA LEU A 13 13.08 -22.73 -5.98
C LEU A 13 13.51 -21.89 -7.20
N ARG A 14 13.89 -22.55 -8.31
CA ARG A 14 14.23 -21.86 -9.56
C ARG A 14 13.02 -21.10 -10.12
N ILE A 15 11.86 -21.73 -10.20
CA ILE A 15 10.63 -21.11 -10.72
C ILE A 15 10.25 -19.85 -9.92
N TRP A 16 10.22 -19.97 -8.59
CA TRP A 16 9.80 -18.87 -7.71
C TRP A 16 10.82 -17.75 -7.68
N THR A 17 12.11 -18.08 -7.73
CA THR A 17 13.18 -17.08 -7.86
C THR A 17 13.03 -16.32 -9.17
N THR A 18 12.78 -17.00 -10.30
CA THR A 18 12.56 -16.33 -11.60
C THR A 18 11.35 -15.42 -11.57
N ILE A 19 10.22 -15.88 -11.03
CA ILE A 19 8.99 -15.08 -10.92
C ILE A 19 9.22 -13.85 -10.03
N ASN A 20 9.89 -14.01 -8.89
CA ASN A 20 10.22 -12.92 -7.99
C ASN A 20 11.09 -11.86 -8.67
N ILE A 21 12.09 -12.29 -9.47
CA ILE A 21 12.92 -11.37 -10.27
C ILE A 21 12.07 -10.61 -11.29
N MET A 22 11.14 -11.28 -11.98
CA MET A 22 10.26 -10.61 -12.95
C MET A 22 9.38 -9.55 -12.28
N ILE A 23 8.81 -9.84 -11.11
CA ILE A 23 8.03 -8.87 -10.33
C ILE A 23 8.92 -7.72 -9.85
N ALA A 24 10.16 -8.00 -9.42
CA ALA A 24 11.13 -6.98 -9.03
C ALA A 24 11.44 -6.02 -10.19
N LEU A 25 11.62 -6.53 -11.40
CA LEU A 25 11.84 -5.69 -12.60
C LEU A 25 10.65 -4.76 -12.87
N ILE A 26 9.42 -5.27 -12.74
CA ILE A 26 8.20 -4.45 -12.88
C ILE A 26 8.15 -3.37 -11.79
N ALA A 27 8.46 -3.74 -10.54
CA ALA A 27 8.49 -2.80 -9.43
C ALA A 27 9.56 -1.71 -9.61
N ILE A 28 10.73 -2.04 -10.17
CA ILE A 28 11.79 -1.06 -10.48
C ILE A 28 11.31 -0.07 -11.54
N ILE A 29 10.72 -0.55 -12.63
CA ILE A 29 10.17 0.31 -13.70
C ILE A 29 9.10 1.24 -13.09
N GLY A 30 8.14 0.68 -12.34
CA GLY A 30 7.13 1.46 -11.64
C GLY A 30 7.74 2.48 -10.68
N GLY A 31 8.78 2.09 -9.94
CA GLY A 31 9.48 2.96 -8.98
C GLY A 31 10.12 4.16 -9.65
N ILE A 32 10.81 3.96 -10.77
CA ILE A 32 11.40 5.04 -11.57
C ILE A 32 10.30 6.01 -12.03
N LEU A 33 9.17 5.50 -12.55
CA LEU A 33 8.05 6.34 -12.99
C LEU A 33 7.46 7.18 -11.84
N VAL A 34 7.29 6.58 -10.66
CA VAL A 34 6.74 7.29 -9.49
C VAL A 34 7.72 8.37 -8.99
N ILE A 35 9.03 8.12 -9.04
CA ILE A 35 10.09 9.09 -8.68
C ILE A 35 10.07 10.27 -9.64
N ILE A 36 10.09 10.04 -10.95
CA ILE A 36 10.10 11.09 -11.98
C ILE A 36 8.86 11.98 -11.85
N SER A 37 7.72 11.38 -11.51
CA SER A 37 6.46 12.10 -11.39
C SER A 37 6.37 12.99 -10.13
N LYS A 38 7.47 13.13 -9.35
CA LYS A 38 7.53 13.80 -8.04
C LYS A 38 6.45 13.32 -7.07
N SER A 39 5.95 12.11 -7.29
CA SER A 39 4.88 11.56 -6.48
C SER A 39 5.45 10.95 -5.20
N ARG A 40 4.54 10.47 -4.34
CA ARG A 40 4.89 9.85 -3.06
C ARG A 40 5.51 8.46 -3.30
N HIS A 41 6.78 8.45 -3.70
CA HIS A 41 7.53 7.24 -4.05
C HIS A 41 7.92 6.38 -2.84
N ILE A 42 8.16 7.00 -1.67
CA ILE A 42 8.54 6.28 -0.43
C ILE A 42 7.56 5.12 -0.07
N PRO A 43 6.23 5.34 0.05
CA PRO A 43 5.31 4.26 0.38
C PRO A 43 5.21 3.19 -0.72
N PHE A 44 5.34 3.58 -2.00
CA PHE A 44 5.41 2.61 -3.10
C PHE A 44 6.63 1.70 -2.96
N LEU A 45 7.81 2.27 -2.69
CA LEU A 45 9.04 1.50 -2.48
C LEU A 45 8.93 0.59 -1.24
N LEU A 46 8.41 1.09 -0.12
CA LEU A 46 8.21 0.28 1.08
C LEU A 46 7.21 -0.87 0.86
N MET A 47 6.11 -0.60 0.17
CA MET A 47 5.09 -1.61 -0.13
C MET A 47 5.62 -2.71 -1.06
N THR A 48 6.31 -2.32 -2.14
CA THR A 48 6.91 -3.28 -3.08
C THR A 48 8.03 -4.08 -2.43
N LEU A 49 8.89 -3.45 -1.64
CA LEU A 49 9.93 -4.14 -0.88
C LEU A 49 9.32 -5.12 0.12
N GLY A 50 8.26 -4.71 0.83
CA GLY A 50 7.51 -5.58 1.75
C GLY A 50 6.92 -6.81 1.05
N ALA A 51 6.30 -6.62 -0.12
CA ALA A 51 5.73 -7.72 -0.91
C ALA A 51 6.82 -8.71 -1.37
N LEU A 52 7.95 -8.21 -1.86
CA LEU A 52 9.09 -9.03 -2.27
C LEU A 52 9.69 -9.81 -1.09
N THR A 53 9.86 -9.16 0.06
CA THR A 53 10.41 -9.81 1.26
C THR A 53 9.49 -10.91 1.78
N LEU A 54 8.18 -10.66 1.84
CA LEU A 54 7.20 -11.68 2.25
C LEU A 54 7.19 -12.87 1.29
N MET A 55 7.19 -12.61 -0.02
CA MET A 55 7.29 -13.68 -1.02
C MET A 55 8.56 -14.50 -0.83
N ASN A 56 9.71 -13.83 -0.63
CA ASN A 56 10.99 -14.49 -0.42
C ASN A 56 10.99 -15.34 0.86
N GLN A 57 10.35 -14.87 1.92
CA GLN A 57 10.22 -15.61 3.17
C GLN A 57 9.31 -16.83 3.06
N VAL A 58 8.22 -16.75 2.28
CA VAL A 58 7.23 -17.83 2.18
C VAL A 58 7.60 -18.88 1.13
N LEU A 59 8.18 -18.50 -0.01
CA LEU A 59 8.43 -19.42 -1.12
C LEU A 59 9.89 -19.84 -1.26
N ILE A 60 10.83 -18.91 -1.13
CA ILE A 60 12.24 -19.12 -1.50
C ILE A 60 13.02 -19.63 -0.28
N THR A 61 12.89 -18.96 0.86
CA THR A 61 13.63 -19.26 2.09
C THR A 61 13.42 -20.70 2.60
N PRO A 62 12.19 -21.20 2.78
CA PRO A 62 11.99 -22.58 3.25
C PRO A 62 12.53 -23.60 2.26
N ALA A 63 12.28 -23.41 0.96
CA ALA A 63 12.77 -24.29 -0.09
C ALA A 63 14.31 -24.30 -0.16
N PHE A 64 14.96 -23.15 0.04
CA PHE A 64 16.41 -23.03 0.05
C PHE A 64 17.04 -23.70 1.28
N LYS A 65 16.45 -23.52 2.46
CA LYS A 65 16.93 -24.16 3.70
C LYS A 65 16.84 -25.67 3.62
N ALA A 66 15.67 -26.20 3.27
CA ALA A 66 15.49 -27.63 3.12
C ALA A 66 16.37 -28.22 2.00
N LYS A 67 16.65 -27.45 0.92
CA LYS A 67 17.60 -27.87 -0.12
C LYS A 67 19.02 -27.99 0.44
N LYS A 68 19.43 -27.02 1.26
CA LYS A 68 20.75 -26.98 1.87
C LYS A 68 20.93 -28.14 2.85
N GLU A 69 19.93 -28.40 3.69
CA GLU A 69 19.92 -29.53 4.64
C GLU A 69 20.05 -30.88 3.89
N ALA A 70 19.28 -31.06 2.81
CA ALA A 70 19.39 -32.26 1.98
C ALA A 70 20.75 -32.40 1.28
N GLU A 71 21.38 -31.29 0.88
CA GLU A 71 22.72 -31.28 0.27
C GLU A 71 23.86 -31.51 1.28
N GLU A 72 23.61 -31.28 2.57
CA GLU A 72 24.53 -31.60 3.67
C GLU A 72 24.47 -33.09 4.01
N GLU A 73 23.28 -33.70 3.99
CA GLU A 73 23.09 -35.15 4.15
C GLU A 73 23.55 -35.96 2.93
N HIS A 74 23.30 -35.42 1.73
CA HIS A 74 23.50 -36.10 0.45
C HIS A 74 24.22 -35.20 -0.57
N PRO A 75 25.56 -35.06 -0.48
CA PRO A 75 26.33 -34.19 -1.38
C PRO A 75 26.19 -34.58 -2.86
N GLU A 76 25.94 -35.86 -3.15
CA GLU A 76 25.73 -36.39 -4.50
C GLU A 76 24.44 -35.88 -5.17
N TRP A 77 23.51 -35.31 -4.41
CA TRP A 77 22.27 -34.77 -4.96
C TRP A 77 22.44 -33.41 -5.63
N LYS A 78 23.58 -32.73 -5.45
CA LYS A 78 23.86 -31.44 -6.10
C LYS A 78 23.86 -31.56 -7.63
N GLU A 79 24.42 -32.65 -8.14
CA GLU A 79 24.60 -32.89 -9.58
C GLU A 79 23.33 -33.40 -10.27
N LEU A 80 22.32 -33.82 -9.50
CA LEU A 80 21.10 -34.34 -10.07
C LEU A 80 20.35 -33.28 -10.88
N SER A 81 19.90 -33.70 -12.06
CA SER A 81 19.08 -32.91 -12.96
C SER A 81 17.63 -32.85 -12.48
N ILE A 82 17.01 -31.68 -12.67
CA ILE A 82 15.58 -31.44 -12.42
C ILE A 82 14.69 -31.74 -13.63
N LYS A 83 15.26 -32.24 -14.74
CA LYS A 83 14.51 -32.58 -15.96
C LYS A 83 13.58 -33.76 -15.69
N GLY A 84 12.31 -33.65 -16.10
CA GLY A 84 11.31 -34.70 -15.95
C GLY A 84 10.60 -34.76 -14.59
N VAL A 85 10.91 -33.85 -13.66
CA VAL A 85 10.30 -33.84 -12.33
C VAL A 85 9.01 -33.05 -12.32
N GLU A 86 7.91 -33.71 -11.93
CA GLU A 86 6.60 -33.10 -11.76
C GLU A 86 6.51 -32.39 -10.41
N ILE A 87 5.94 -31.18 -10.40
CA ILE A 87 5.76 -30.39 -9.19
C ILE A 87 4.37 -30.69 -8.65
N PRO A 88 4.19 -30.93 -7.33
CA PRO A 88 2.87 -31.09 -6.75
C PRO A 88 2.00 -29.87 -7.05
N VAL A 89 0.77 -30.12 -7.49
CA VAL A 89 -0.15 -29.07 -7.97
C VAL A 89 -0.48 -28.09 -6.85
N GLU A 90 -0.59 -28.58 -5.61
CA GLU A 90 -0.90 -27.77 -4.43
C GLU A 90 0.16 -26.70 -4.16
N ASP A 91 1.44 -27.05 -4.26
CA ASP A 91 2.52 -26.09 -4.02
C ASP A 91 2.70 -25.14 -5.20
N MET A 92 2.45 -25.62 -6.42
CA MET A 92 2.39 -24.76 -7.60
C MET A 92 1.26 -23.74 -7.48
N GLN A 93 0.06 -24.17 -7.08
CA GLN A 93 -1.10 -23.30 -6.87
C GLN A 93 -0.84 -22.28 -5.76
N LYS A 94 -0.30 -22.69 -4.61
CA LYS A 94 0.07 -21.76 -3.53
C LYS A 94 1.02 -20.68 -4.02
N GLY A 95 2.11 -21.07 -4.70
CA GLY A 95 3.08 -20.10 -5.19
C GLY A 95 2.53 -19.18 -6.28
N ILE A 96 1.62 -19.67 -7.14
CA ILE A 96 0.90 -18.83 -8.10
C ILE A 96 0.04 -17.79 -7.36
N ILE A 97 -0.73 -18.19 -6.35
CA ILE A 97 -1.58 -17.26 -5.58
C ILE A 97 -0.73 -16.20 -4.89
N ILE A 98 0.33 -16.61 -4.20
CA ILE A 98 1.25 -15.70 -3.49
C ILE A 98 1.90 -14.73 -4.49
N SER A 99 2.34 -15.24 -5.64
CA SER A 99 2.90 -14.43 -6.71
C SER A 99 1.89 -13.44 -7.29
N ALA A 100 0.65 -13.88 -7.53
CA ALA A 100 -0.42 -13.05 -8.05
C ALA A 100 -0.79 -11.93 -7.06
N VAL A 101 -0.86 -12.23 -5.77
CA VAL A 101 -1.11 -11.23 -4.71
C VAL A 101 0.02 -10.20 -4.66
N ALA A 102 1.28 -10.64 -4.75
CA ALA A 102 2.40 -9.71 -4.78
C ALA A 102 2.41 -8.84 -6.04
N LEU A 103 2.13 -9.42 -7.21
CA LEU A 103 2.02 -8.67 -8.47
C LEU A 103 0.88 -7.66 -8.40
N LEU A 104 -0.30 -8.06 -7.91
CA LEU A 104 -1.43 -7.16 -7.71
C LEU A 104 -1.07 -6.03 -6.74
N THR A 105 -0.34 -6.32 -5.67
CA THR A 105 0.15 -5.32 -4.72
C THR A 105 1.06 -4.28 -5.41
N VAL A 106 1.98 -4.73 -6.29
CA VAL A 106 2.83 -3.83 -7.07
C VAL A 106 1.99 -2.96 -8.01
N ILE A 107 1.00 -3.54 -8.70
CA ILE A 107 0.14 -2.82 -9.64
C ILE A 107 -0.74 -1.79 -8.91
N VAL A 108 -1.48 -2.23 -7.88
CA VAL A 108 -2.36 -1.35 -7.10
C VAL A 108 -1.55 -0.28 -6.38
N GLY A 109 -0.39 -0.64 -5.81
CA GLY A 109 0.52 0.31 -5.22
C GLY A 109 0.98 1.35 -6.23
N PHE A 110 1.31 0.94 -7.46
CA PHE A 110 1.69 1.88 -8.51
C PHE A 110 0.55 2.87 -8.78
N PHE A 111 -0.68 2.41 -9.03
CA PHE A 111 -1.80 3.32 -9.32
C PHE A 111 -2.18 4.21 -8.13
N MET A 112 -2.08 3.74 -6.89
CA MET A 112 -2.36 4.56 -5.72
C MET A 112 -1.33 5.68 -5.51
N PHE A 113 -0.05 5.42 -5.81
CA PHE A 113 1.03 6.36 -5.54
C PHE A 113 1.53 7.06 -6.79
N TYR A 114 1.14 6.68 -8.00
CA TYR A 114 1.47 7.37 -9.23
C TYR A 114 0.52 8.54 -9.45
N ARG A 115 1.06 9.77 -9.56
CA ARG A 115 0.32 10.94 -10.02
C ARG A 115 1.03 11.50 -11.24
N PRO A 116 0.44 11.47 -12.44
CA PRO A 116 1.07 12.05 -13.61
C PRO A 116 1.21 13.57 -13.41
N VAL A 117 2.40 14.11 -13.68
CA VAL A 117 2.61 15.56 -13.66
C VAL A 117 1.80 16.16 -14.81
N PRO A 118 0.93 17.15 -14.57
CA PRO A 118 0.25 17.85 -15.66
C PRO A 118 1.32 18.47 -16.55
N LYS A 119 1.28 18.14 -17.85
CA LYS A 119 2.13 18.79 -18.84
C LYS A 119 1.56 20.19 -19.03
N THR A 120 2.13 21.19 -18.36
CA THR A 120 1.92 22.58 -18.75
C THR A 120 2.67 22.77 -20.05
N ASP A 121 1.93 22.99 -21.14
CA ASP A 121 2.52 23.37 -22.41
C ASP A 121 3.36 24.62 -22.17
N ILE A 122 4.69 24.47 -22.28
CA ILE A 122 5.74 25.50 -22.09
C ILE A 122 5.66 26.50 -23.27
N GLY A 123 4.49 27.11 -23.46
CA GLY A 123 4.17 27.98 -24.58
C GLY A 123 2.86 28.74 -24.44
N SER A 124 1.94 28.35 -23.55
CA SER A 124 0.66 29.07 -23.39
C SER A 124 0.66 30.14 -22.30
N GLU A 125 1.61 30.11 -21.36
CA GLU A 125 1.60 31.02 -20.20
C GLU A 125 2.35 32.35 -20.42
N VAL A 126 3.04 32.52 -21.55
CA VAL A 126 3.78 33.76 -21.84
C VAL A 126 2.92 34.80 -22.60
N ILE A 127 1.76 34.41 -23.17
CA ILE A 127 0.94 35.32 -23.99
C ILE A 127 -0.19 36.00 -23.19
N SER A 128 -0.58 35.46 -22.02
CA SER A 128 -1.77 35.93 -21.29
C SER A 128 -1.55 37.13 -20.36
N ASN A 129 -0.32 37.61 -20.18
CA ASN A 129 -0.02 38.64 -19.17
C ASN A 129 0.21 40.06 -19.73
N ASN A 130 0.12 40.25 -21.06
CA ASN A 130 0.46 41.53 -21.70
C ASN A 130 -0.73 42.28 -22.35
N ARG A 131 -1.99 41.87 -22.10
CA ARG A 131 -3.16 42.58 -22.66
C ARG A 131 -3.88 43.52 -21.68
N ASP A 132 -3.44 43.58 -20.42
CA ASP A 132 -4.11 44.38 -19.37
C ASP A 132 -3.32 45.62 -18.93
N VAL A 133 -2.30 46.07 -19.68
CA VAL A 133 -1.52 47.27 -19.35
C VAL A 133 -1.56 48.28 -20.50
N GLU A 134 -2.75 48.69 -20.91
CA GLU A 134 -2.95 49.88 -21.75
C GLU A 134 -4.28 50.55 -21.40
N SER A 135 -4.38 51.13 -20.20
CA SER A 135 -5.44 52.11 -19.89
C SER A 135 -5.16 52.90 -18.60
N VAL A 136 -4.00 53.57 -18.48
CA VAL A 136 -3.88 54.66 -17.50
C VAL A 136 -3.02 55.78 -18.06
N THR A 137 -3.64 56.75 -18.73
CA THR A 137 -3.31 58.19 -18.69
C THR A 137 -4.51 58.91 -19.29
N ASP A 138 -5.38 59.47 -18.44
CA ASP A 138 -5.85 60.87 -18.55
C ASP A 138 -6.83 61.21 -17.41
N GLU A 139 -6.38 62.19 -16.63
CA GLU A 139 -7.09 63.35 -16.08
C GLU A 139 -8.56 63.26 -15.59
N SER A 140 -8.71 63.71 -14.33
CA SER A 140 -9.73 64.68 -13.85
C SER A 140 -10.67 64.20 -12.74
N ALA A 141 -10.84 65.10 -11.79
CA ALA A 141 -11.55 64.99 -10.53
C ALA A 141 -13.07 64.98 -10.70
N GLU A 142 -13.79 64.26 -9.82
CA GLU A 142 -14.88 64.77 -8.97
C GLU A 142 -15.51 63.64 -8.15
N GLU A 143 -16.10 64.02 -7.02
CA GLU A 143 -16.48 63.20 -5.87
C GLU A 143 -17.96 62.71 -5.98
N PRO A 144 -18.62 62.18 -4.93
CA PRO A 144 -19.21 60.84 -4.84
C PRO A 144 -20.76 60.80 -4.94
N LYS A 145 -21.38 59.61 -5.11
CA LYS A 145 -22.70 59.25 -4.49
C LYS A 145 -23.28 57.88 -4.87
N GLU A 146 -23.62 57.13 -3.81
CA GLU A 146 -24.88 56.42 -3.53
C GLU A 146 -25.35 55.17 -4.32
N LYS A 147 -25.40 54.06 -3.56
CA LYS A 147 -26.62 53.31 -3.16
C LYS A 147 -27.11 52.11 -4.00
N SER A 148 -26.90 50.93 -3.39
CA SER A 148 -27.82 49.79 -3.19
C SER A 148 -28.42 49.08 -4.41
N THR A 149 -28.29 47.75 -4.47
CA THR A 149 -29.41 46.79 -4.33
C THR A 149 -28.88 45.34 -4.48
N THR A 150 -29.10 44.51 -3.45
CA THR A 150 -29.15 43.03 -3.54
C THR A 150 -30.62 42.65 -3.36
N PRO A 151 -31.17 41.70 -4.15
CA PRO A 151 -31.44 40.36 -3.60
C PRO A 151 -31.16 39.23 -4.62
N SER A 152 -30.42 38.19 -4.23
CA SER A 152 -30.91 36.85 -3.81
C SER A 152 -31.38 35.95 -4.97
N SER A 153 -30.66 34.83 -5.19
CA SER A 153 -31.29 33.53 -5.44
C SER A 153 -30.30 32.35 -5.32
N VAL A 154 -30.54 31.53 -4.29
CA VAL A 154 -30.33 30.07 -4.19
C VAL A 154 -28.89 29.56 -4.01
N ILE A 155 -28.59 29.23 -2.75
CA ILE A 155 -27.56 28.29 -2.32
C ILE A 155 -28.26 26.91 -2.29
N ASP A 156 -27.76 25.94 -3.06
CA ASP A 156 -28.24 24.56 -2.99
C ASP A 156 -27.71 23.88 -1.72
N GLU A 157 -28.61 23.72 -0.75
CA GLU A 157 -28.45 22.90 0.46
C GLU A 157 -28.74 21.43 0.13
N ASP A 158 -27.74 20.66 -0.33
CA ASP A 158 -27.92 19.22 -0.58
C ASP A 158 -26.74 18.32 -0.15
N GLU A 159 -25.92 18.76 0.82
CA GLU A 159 -24.82 17.92 1.33
C GLU A 159 -24.79 17.74 2.86
N PHE A 160 -25.72 18.33 3.62
CA PHE A 160 -25.71 18.22 5.09
C PHE A 160 -26.69 17.18 5.67
N LYS A 161 -27.55 16.56 4.86
CA LYS A 161 -28.60 15.64 5.37
C LYS A 161 -28.23 14.16 5.45
N THR A 162 -27.17 13.70 4.80
CA THR A 162 -26.79 12.27 4.81
C THR A 162 -26.06 11.84 6.08
N GLY A 163 -25.50 12.79 6.84
CA GLY A 163 -24.73 12.50 8.07
C GLY A 163 -25.58 12.19 9.30
N GLN A 164 -26.85 12.63 9.33
CA GLN A 164 -27.70 12.50 10.52
C GLN A 164 -28.58 11.23 10.51
N GLU A 165 -28.87 10.67 9.32
CA GLU A 165 -29.73 9.49 9.15
C GLU A 165 -29.00 8.15 9.44
N ILE A 166 -27.67 8.11 9.29
CA ILE A 166 -26.87 6.91 9.58
C ILE A 166 -26.62 6.75 11.09
N LYS A 167 -26.78 7.83 11.87
CA LYS A 167 -26.56 7.80 13.33
C LYS A 167 -27.76 7.24 14.10
N GLU A 168 -28.96 7.29 13.52
CA GLU A 168 -30.21 6.83 14.14
C GLU A 168 -30.52 5.34 13.85
N SER A 169 -29.88 4.74 12.85
CA SER A 169 -30.13 3.35 12.43
C SER A 169 -29.25 2.29 13.12
N ILE A 170 -28.37 2.69 14.07
CA ILE A 170 -27.54 1.75 14.85
C ILE A 170 -28.09 1.52 16.28
N GLU A 171 -29.03 2.35 16.76
CA GLU A 171 -29.50 2.27 18.15
C GLU A 171 -30.67 1.29 18.40
N SER A 172 -31.28 0.73 17.34
CA SER A 172 -32.54 -0.04 17.46
C SER A 172 -32.49 -1.53 17.13
N ASN A 173 -31.32 -2.18 17.14
CA ASN A 173 -31.29 -3.65 17.09
C ASN A 173 -30.24 -4.28 18.02
N SER A 174 -30.57 -4.34 19.31
CA SER A 174 -29.91 -5.19 20.29
C SER A 174 -30.89 -6.24 20.82
N THR A 175 -30.90 -7.42 20.17
CA THR A 175 -31.35 -8.66 20.81
C THR A 175 -30.16 -9.50 21.22
N SER A 176 -30.16 -9.85 22.49
CA SER A 176 -29.14 -10.48 23.31
C SER A 176 -28.52 -11.75 22.73
N ASP A 177 -27.20 -11.93 22.97
CA ASP A 177 -26.71 -13.14 23.65
C ASP A 177 -25.26 -12.99 24.22
N LYS A 178 -25.21 -12.90 25.55
CA LYS A 178 -24.18 -13.34 26.53
C LYS A 178 -22.69 -13.43 26.10
N SER A 179 -21.89 -12.48 26.62
CA SER A 179 -20.62 -12.77 27.32
C SER A 179 -20.14 -11.52 28.06
N SER A 180 -20.50 -11.38 29.34
CA SER A 180 -20.03 -10.30 30.21
C SER A 180 -18.59 -10.60 30.64
N LEU A 181 -17.61 -9.98 29.97
CA LEU A 181 -16.23 -9.93 30.44
C LEU A 181 -16.02 -8.59 31.16
N ASP A 182 -15.86 -8.65 32.48
CA ASP A 182 -15.71 -7.53 33.40
C ASP A 182 -14.59 -6.54 33.00
N ILE A 183 -14.99 -5.40 32.46
CA ILE A 183 -14.11 -4.27 32.11
C ILE A 183 -13.41 -3.72 33.38
N ASN A 184 -14.00 -3.93 34.57
CA ASN A 184 -13.43 -3.50 35.84
C ASN A 184 -12.15 -4.26 36.25
N LYS A 185 -11.86 -5.43 35.66
CA LYS A 185 -10.64 -6.18 35.96
C LYS A 185 -9.41 -5.66 35.19
N ALA A 186 -9.62 -5.06 34.02
CA ALA A 186 -8.53 -4.57 33.17
C ALA A 186 -7.87 -3.30 33.74
N HIS A 187 -8.65 -2.43 34.38
CA HIS A 187 -8.14 -1.22 35.02
C HIS A 187 -7.21 -1.55 36.19
N ASP A 188 -7.59 -2.53 37.01
CA ASP A 188 -6.84 -2.95 38.20
C ASP A 188 -5.50 -3.62 37.84
N ILE A 189 -5.44 -4.33 36.70
CA ILE A 189 -4.20 -4.94 36.17
C ILE A 189 -3.25 -3.85 35.63
N ALA A 190 -3.78 -2.84 34.94
CA ALA A 190 -2.96 -1.75 34.40
C ALA A 190 -2.34 -0.91 35.52
N GLU A 191 -3.07 -0.68 36.62
CA GLU A 191 -2.57 0.08 37.77
C GLU A 191 -1.48 -0.70 38.54
N LYS A 192 -1.64 -2.02 38.71
CA LYS A 192 -0.60 -2.90 39.28
C LYS A 192 0.67 -2.95 38.43
N ALA A 193 0.56 -2.94 37.10
CA ALA A 193 1.72 -2.94 36.21
C ALA A 193 2.52 -1.62 36.31
N LYS A 194 1.83 -0.49 36.46
CA LYS A 194 2.46 0.82 36.68
C LYS A 194 3.16 0.88 38.06
N GLN A 195 2.57 0.24 39.08
CA GLN A 195 3.17 0.11 40.41
C GLN A 195 4.34 -0.90 40.49
N GLN A 196 4.50 -1.82 39.54
CA GLN A 196 5.71 -2.66 39.50
C GLN A 196 6.88 -1.95 38.80
N ASN A 197 6.59 -1.01 37.90
CA ASN A 197 7.61 -0.34 37.11
C ASN A 197 8.33 0.79 37.88
N TRP A 198 7.63 1.51 38.78
CA TRP A 198 8.30 2.54 39.61
C TRP A 198 9.28 1.95 40.65
N LEU A 199 9.04 0.72 41.13
CA LEU A 199 9.93 0.04 42.07
C LEU A 199 11.26 -0.39 41.44
N LYS A 200 11.32 -0.61 40.12
CA LYS A 200 12.54 -0.99 39.40
C LYS A 200 13.42 0.18 38.99
N VAL A 201 12.94 1.42 39.10
CA VAL A 201 13.68 2.63 38.71
C VAL A 201 14.46 3.23 39.89
N LYS A 202 14.28 2.69 41.11
CA LYS A 202 14.83 3.26 42.34
C LYS A 202 15.86 2.37 43.06
N GLU A 203 16.34 1.33 42.41
CA GLU A 203 17.45 0.48 42.88
C GLU A 203 18.69 0.70 42.01
#